data_AF-A0A2D5VCL2-F1
#
_entry.id   AF-A0A2D5VCL2-F1
#
_cell.length_a   1.000
_cell.length_b   1.000
_cell.length_c   1.000
_cell.angle_alpha   90.00
_cell.angle_beta   90.00
_cell.angle_gamma   90.00
#
_symmetry.space_group_name_H-M   'P 1'
#
loop_
_entity.id
_entity.type
_entity.pdbx_description
1 polymer ?
#
loop_
_entity_poly.entity_id
_entity_poly.type
_entity_poly.pdbx_seq_one_letter_code
_entity_poly.pdbx_strand_id
1 'polypeptide(L)'
;MPQNLEWIRDQVQKPQLAYILDDCFDTEELTSLVLKCCSDTSLGDGGQYLHLRPNRGTPPPVFAATDQCPRTQGPVLSGEVNSFPSPSIKGKSHKKEWFVHWLTEDFFDYLPSFQAISDGLSQEIDLAKQQIGYMNPEEILYFLSCPNQLQEQGIYGRTVWALLQDKRNLIQQHGIDLLQACDYPDFVPNRFEGVDRRDGIVPLDQPGYLRPVLIQLKDQLHQLENENKNIKQQNQELQRQLEISTQEYTKLETANSSFKKELVPLEDYEAHISTIEFENEKLRQEMAQQSLQLKTLQEVQLRKTEFDLELSTLEDLNAKTEDTFHQMVSEFRSNLDKLEWLHQSSKKAVGSARKRLLNLVPETVQGTEIQNGAQNSMISDYLHSDQPKVGVFVDVQNMFYAAKDRYASRLDYIKLLDLTVGPRRLVAAYAYIVQIPEIDQSSFLALLEHNGYRIKAKDLRLRGDGSAKGDWDVGIAIDIVSMLDVLDVVILASGDGDFCPLAELVQQKNKRIEVIAFEHNTAMDLQRLVDQFYPVGSELLI
;
A
#
# COMPACT_ATOMS: atom_id res chain seq x y z
N MET A 1 -6.63 31.43 -14.26
CA MET A 1 -5.73 32.14 -13.32
C MET A 1 -6.16 33.58 -13.01
N PRO A 2 -7.06 34.25 -13.75
CA PRO A 2 -7.74 35.47 -13.22
C PRO A 2 -9.22 35.27 -12.84
N GLN A 3 -9.91 34.25 -13.38
CA GLN A 3 -11.37 34.10 -13.22
C GLN A 3 -11.86 33.59 -11.85
N ASN A 4 -10.96 33.27 -10.90
CA ASN A 4 -11.35 32.71 -9.59
C ASN A 4 -11.21 33.70 -8.41
N LEU A 5 -10.39 34.76 -8.53
CA LEU A 5 -10.09 35.65 -7.40
C LEU A 5 -11.24 36.60 -7.06
N GLU A 6 -11.87 37.20 -8.06
CA GLU A 6 -13.08 38.01 -7.86
C GLU A 6 -14.21 37.17 -7.26
N TRP A 7 -14.36 35.93 -7.75
CA TRP A 7 -15.35 34.99 -7.22
C TRP A 7 -15.06 34.64 -5.75
N ILE A 8 -13.82 34.29 -5.38
CA ILE A 8 -13.44 34.02 -3.99
C ILE A 8 -13.69 35.26 -3.11
N ARG A 9 -13.30 36.46 -3.57
CA ARG A 9 -13.51 37.71 -2.84
C ARG A 9 -15.00 37.94 -2.53
N ASP A 10 -15.87 37.67 -3.49
CA ASP A 10 -17.32 37.85 -3.33
C ASP A 10 -17.95 36.81 -2.39
N GLN A 11 -17.30 35.67 -2.15
CA GLN A 11 -17.75 34.65 -1.18
C GLN A 11 -17.27 34.92 0.25
N VAL A 12 -16.19 35.69 0.44
CA VAL A 12 -15.54 35.90 1.74
C VAL A 12 -15.97 37.24 2.35
N GLN A 13 -16.40 37.24 3.60
CA GLN A 13 -16.74 38.46 4.35
C GLN A 13 -15.57 38.93 5.20
N LYS A 14 -15.53 40.23 5.53
CA LYS A 14 -14.46 40.84 6.36
C LYS A 14 -14.18 40.08 7.67
N PRO A 15 -15.19 39.64 8.45
CA PRO A 15 -14.94 38.86 9.68
C PRO A 15 -14.31 37.48 9.42
N GLN A 16 -14.70 36.84 8.32
CA GLN A 16 -14.16 35.53 7.92
C GLN A 16 -12.71 35.68 7.44
N LEU A 17 -12.42 36.72 6.67
CA LEU A 17 -11.04 37.02 6.28
C LEU A 17 -10.18 37.37 7.49
N ALA A 18 -10.71 38.10 8.47
CA ALA A 18 -10.00 38.41 9.71
C ALA A 18 -9.55 37.13 10.42
N TYR A 19 -10.45 36.14 10.51
CA TYR A 19 -10.13 34.86 11.10
C TYR A 19 -9.06 34.10 10.31
N ILE A 20 -9.20 34.05 8.99
CA ILE A 20 -8.21 33.38 8.12
C ILE A 20 -6.83 34.03 8.25
N LEU A 21 -6.74 35.36 8.31
CA LEU A 21 -5.47 36.08 8.48
C LEU A 21 -4.85 35.86 9.86
N ASP A 22 -5.67 35.81 10.90
CA ASP A 22 -5.21 35.54 12.27
C ASP A 22 -4.70 34.09 12.42
N ASP A 23 -5.32 33.14 11.74
CA ASP A 23 -4.93 31.71 11.75
C ASP A 23 -3.70 31.43 10.87
N CYS A 24 -3.57 32.11 9.72
CA CYS A 24 -2.51 31.83 8.76
C CYS A 24 -1.17 32.47 9.15
N PHE A 25 -1.17 33.68 9.72
CA PHE A 25 0.05 34.50 9.82
C PHE A 25 0.40 34.92 11.25
N ASP A 26 1.69 35.14 11.48
CA ASP A 26 2.20 35.80 12.68
C ASP A 26 2.27 37.33 12.54
N THR A 27 2.79 38.02 13.58
CA THR A 27 2.85 39.49 13.58
C THR A 27 3.85 40.08 12.58
N GLU A 28 4.96 39.39 12.30
CA GLU A 28 6.01 39.86 11.38
C GLU A 28 5.61 39.63 9.91
N GLU A 29 4.92 38.53 9.65
CA GLU A 29 4.36 38.20 8.34
C GLU A 29 3.21 39.15 7.98
N LEU A 30 2.27 39.39 8.91
CA LEU A 30 1.20 40.38 8.71
C LEU A 30 1.77 41.78 8.45
N THR A 31 2.84 42.14 9.14
CA THR A 31 3.56 43.40 8.91
C THR A 31 4.09 43.49 7.47
N SER A 32 4.73 42.43 6.98
CA SER A 32 5.28 42.36 5.63
C SER A 32 4.18 42.40 4.56
N LEU A 33 3.06 41.71 4.81
CA LEU A 33 1.91 41.69 3.93
C LEU A 33 1.24 43.07 3.83
N VAL A 34 1.09 43.76 4.96
CA VAL A 34 0.61 45.15 5.02
C VAL A 34 1.49 46.08 4.19
N LEU A 35 2.81 45.96 4.32
CA LEU A 35 3.76 46.76 3.54
C LEU A 35 3.63 46.50 2.03
N LYS A 36 3.45 45.24 1.64
CA LYS A 36 3.26 44.84 0.24
C LYS A 36 1.97 45.44 -0.35
N CYS A 37 0.85 45.36 0.37
CA CYS A 37 -0.41 46.00 -0.01
C CYS A 37 -0.27 47.52 -0.12
N CYS A 38 0.54 48.15 0.73
CA CYS A 38 0.82 49.58 0.64
C CYS A 38 1.69 49.93 -0.59
N SER A 39 2.71 49.13 -0.92
CA SER A 39 3.59 49.40 -2.06
C SER A 39 2.88 49.21 -3.41
N ASP A 40 1.97 48.24 -3.51
CA ASP A 40 1.22 47.93 -4.74
C ASP A 40 0.17 49.01 -5.10
N THR A 41 -0.10 49.96 -4.20
CA THR A 41 -0.95 51.13 -4.51
C THR A 41 -0.21 52.25 -5.25
N SER A 42 1.08 52.07 -5.56
CA SER A 42 1.87 53.03 -6.33
C SER A 42 2.18 52.52 -7.74
N LEU A 43 1.46 53.07 -8.74
CA LEU A 43 1.92 53.43 -10.10
C LEU A 43 0.75 53.39 -11.11
N GLY A 44 -0.08 54.43 -11.04
CA GLY A 44 -0.91 54.90 -12.14
C GLY A 44 -0.53 56.35 -12.44
N ASP A 45 -0.15 56.60 -13.68
CA ASP A 45 0.48 57.78 -14.23
C ASP A 45 -0.25 59.12 -13.94
N GLY A 46 0.53 60.18 -13.69
CA GLY A 46 0.11 61.57 -13.89
C GLY A 46 -0.81 62.25 -12.85
N GLY A 47 -0.20 63.02 -11.94
CA GLY A 47 -0.78 64.28 -11.47
C GLY A 47 -1.61 64.25 -10.18
N GLN A 48 -1.20 65.14 -9.25
CA GLN A 48 -1.92 65.59 -8.06
C GLN A 48 -2.06 64.60 -6.90
N TYR A 49 -1.36 64.95 -5.80
CA TYR A 49 -1.58 64.44 -4.45
C TYR A 49 -3.07 64.38 -4.11
N LEU A 50 -3.68 63.19 -4.15
CA LEU A 50 -5.01 62.95 -3.60
C LEU A 50 -5.15 61.50 -3.11
N HIS A 51 -5.12 61.37 -1.78
CA HIS A 51 -5.96 60.49 -0.97
C HIS A 51 -6.01 58.99 -1.31
N LEU A 52 -5.06 58.23 -0.75
CA LEU A 52 -5.38 56.94 -0.13
C LEU A 52 -5.61 57.16 1.36
N ARG A 53 -6.73 57.81 1.66
CA ARG A 53 -7.43 57.60 2.92
C ARG A 53 -8.59 56.66 2.59
N PRO A 54 -8.60 55.41 3.07
CA PRO A 54 -9.85 54.78 3.43
C PRO A 54 -10.53 55.70 4.44
N ASN A 55 -11.83 55.89 4.33
CA ASN A 55 -12.61 56.76 5.20
C ASN A 55 -12.57 56.24 6.65
N ARG A 56 -11.52 56.57 7.43
CA ARG A 56 -11.43 56.59 8.90
C ARG A 56 -9.96 56.79 9.35
N GLY A 57 -9.60 58.04 9.62
CA GLY A 57 -8.76 58.50 10.75
C GLY A 57 -7.32 57.99 11.03
N THR A 58 -6.82 56.85 10.58
CA THR A 58 -5.53 56.31 11.10
C THR A 58 -4.45 56.12 10.01
N PRO A 59 -3.23 56.66 10.19
CA PRO A 59 -2.13 56.45 9.24
C PRO A 59 -1.51 55.04 9.37
N PRO A 60 -0.87 54.53 8.30
CA PRO A 60 -0.11 53.28 8.33
C PRO A 60 1.02 53.30 9.38
N PRO A 61 1.46 52.14 9.88
CA PRO A 61 2.67 52.03 10.68
C PRO A 61 3.91 52.33 9.83
N VAL A 62 4.78 53.20 10.33
CA VAL A 62 6.06 53.54 9.68
C VAL A 62 7.06 52.40 9.91
N PHE A 63 7.55 51.76 8.84
CA PHE A 63 8.64 50.78 8.91
C PHE A 63 9.93 51.31 8.29
N ALA A 64 11.01 51.23 9.06
CA ALA A 64 12.37 51.40 8.57
C ALA A 64 12.81 50.13 7.84
N ALA A 65 12.96 50.20 6.52
CA ALA A 65 13.64 49.17 5.74
C ALA A 65 15.15 49.44 5.78
N THR A 66 15.90 48.60 6.48
CA THR A 66 17.34 48.44 6.24
C THR A 66 17.55 47.42 5.14
N ASP A 67 18.07 47.85 3.99
CA ASP A 67 19.09 47.10 3.25
C ASP A 67 19.86 47.99 2.27
N GLN A 68 21.05 47.54 1.92
CA GLN A 68 22.25 48.33 1.64
C GLN A 68 22.38 48.94 0.22
N CYS A 69 22.75 50.23 0.17
CA CYS A 69 23.72 50.97 -0.71
C CYS A 69 23.57 51.06 -2.27
N PRO A 70 24.03 52.16 -2.94
CA PRO A 70 25.29 52.88 -2.65
C PRO A 70 25.27 54.43 -2.58
N ARG A 71 26.10 54.92 -1.64
CA ARG A 71 26.93 56.16 -1.63
C ARG A 71 26.31 57.51 -2.02
N THR A 72 26.28 58.44 -1.05
CA THR A 72 27.06 59.71 -1.08
C THR A 72 27.06 60.45 0.30
N GLN A 73 28.27 60.62 0.85
CA GLN A 73 28.79 61.73 1.68
C GLN A 73 28.00 62.34 2.88
N GLY A 74 28.31 61.85 4.10
CA GLY A 74 28.55 62.57 5.38
C GLY A 74 27.45 63.43 6.08
N PRO A 75 27.64 63.87 7.34
CA PRO A 75 28.36 63.29 8.49
C PRO A 75 27.41 62.76 9.58
N VAL A 76 28.00 61.99 10.50
CA VAL A 76 27.39 61.36 11.68
C VAL A 76 26.76 62.39 12.63
N LEU A 77 25.48 62.20 12.96
CA LEU A 77 24.86 62.70 14.19
C LEU A 77 24.10 61.55 14.87
N SER A 78 24.60 61.20 16.05
CA SER A 78 23.96 60.36 17.05
C SER A 78 22.61 60.95 17.47
N GLY A 79 21.53 60.19 17.32
CA GLY A 79 20.19 60.54 17.79
C GLY A 79 19.36 59.28 17.98
N GLU A 80 18.79 59.14 19.17
CA GLU A 80 18.02 58.00 19.66
C GLU A 80 16.92 57.56 18.69
N VAL A 81 16.87 56.25 18.43
CA VAL A 81 15.76 55.61 17.69
C VAL A 81 14.54 55.57 18.62
N ASN A 82 13.67 56.56 18.47
CA ASN A 82 12.34 56.57 19.08
C ASN A 82 11.47 55.49 18.43
N SER A 83 11.18 54.42 19.18
CA SER A 83 10.13 53.46 18.85
C SER A 83 8.75 54.12 18.95
N PHE A 84 7.96 54.05 17.88
CA PHE A 84 6.60 54.58 17.87
C PHE A 84 5.66 53.76 18.78
N PRO A 85 4.68 54.40 19.44
CA PRO A 85 3.78 53.72 20.37
C PRO A 85 2.74 52.90 19.60
N SER A 86 2.68 51.59 19.87
CA SER A 86 1.57 50.75 19.47
C SER A 86 0.28 51.21 20.15
N PRO A 87 -0.91 51.06 19.54
CA PRO A 87 -2.16 51.44 20.19
C PRO A 87 -2.39 50.51 21.41
N SER A 88 -2.10 51.04 22.60
CA SER A 88 -2.36 50.34 23.85
C SER A 88 -3.64 50.88 24.46
N ILE A 89 -4.67 50.04 24.47
CA ILE A 89 -5.92 50.31 25.19
C ILE A 89 -5.85 49.46 26.46
N LYS A 90 -5.84 50.12 27.63
CA LYS A 90 -5.73 49.46 28.94
C LYS A 90 -4.47 48.59 29.14
N GLY A 91 -3.32 48.99 28.58
CA GLY A 91 -2.01 48.41 28.93
C GLY A 91 -1.65 47.06 28.27
N LYS A 92 -2.46 46.55 27.34
CA LYS A 92 -2.12 45.38 26.50
C LYS A 92 -1.67 45.83 25.10
N SER A 93 -0.70 45.13 24.52
CA SER A 93 -0.14 45.40 23.18
C SER A 93 -0.89 44.55 22.14
N HIS A 94 -1.77 45.16 21.36
CA HIS A 94 -2.62 44.48 20.36
C HIS A 94 -2.07 44.62 18.93
N LYS A 95 -0.76 44.39 18.73
CA LYS A 95 -0.10 44.61 17.43
C LYS A 95 -0.69 43.74 16.32
N LYS A 96 -0.86 42.43 16.57
CA LYS A 96 -1.40 41.47 15.60
C LYS A 96 -2.83 41.82 15.18
N GLU A 97 -3.73 41.98 16.15
CA GLU A 97 -5.14 42.36 15.93
C GLU A 97 -5.27 43.66 15.12
N TRP A 98 -4.36 44.61 15.34
CA TRP A 98 -4.36 45.89 14.63
C TRP A 98 -3.97 45.73 13.14
N PHE A 99 -2.99 44.87 12.81
CA PHE A 99 -2.66 44.58 11.42
C PHE A 99 -3.77 43.82 10.69
N VAL A 100 -4.40 42.85 11.36
CA VAL A 100 -5.54 42.11 10.81
C VAL A 100 -6.68 43.07 10.47
N HIS A 101 -7.05 43.95 11.41
CA HIS A 101 -8.07 44.97 11.18
C HIS A 101 -7.75 45.83 9.95
N TRP A 102 -6.49 46.24 9.80
CA TRP A 102 -6.06 47.10 8.70
C TRP A 102 -6.17 46.39 7.35
N LEU A 103 -5.71 45.14 7.24
CA LEU A 103 -5.87 44.34 6.02
C LEU A 103 -7.34 44.11 5.66
N THR A 104 -8.22 43.89 6.64
CA THR A 104 -9.64 43.61 6.39
C THR A 104 -10.47 44.85 6.09
N GLU A 105 -10.18 46.00 6.70
CA GLU A 105 -10.98 47.22 6.49
C GLU A 105 -10.48 48.08 5.34
N ASP A 106 -9.16 48.21 5.21
CA ASP A 106 -8.56 49.21 4.32
C ASP A 106 -8.05 48.63 2.99
N PHE A 107 -7.82 47.31 2.93
CA PHE A 107 -7.24 46.64 1.76
C PHE A 107 -8.12 45.57 1.12
N PHE A 108 -9.12 45.05 1.84
CA PHE A 108 -9.99 43.99 1.35
C PHE A 108 -10.81 44.37 0.11
N ASP A 109 -11.35 45.59 0.09
CA ASP A 109 -12.28 46.02 -0.95
C ASP A 109 -11.58 46.30 -2.31
N TYR A 110 -10.25 46.48 -2.32
CA TYR A 110 -9.48 46.78 -3.52
C TYR A 110 -8.84 45.52 -4.13
N LEU A 111 -9.15 45.22 -5.40
CA LEU A 111 -8.77 43.94 -6.03
C LEU A 111 -7.24 43.70 -6.11
N PRO A 112 -6.38 44.67 -6.48
CA PRO A 112 -4.92 44.48 -6.43
C PRO A 112 -4.38 44.18 -5.03
N SER A 113 -4.94 44.82 -4.00
CA SER A 113 -4.56 44.54 -2.60
C SER A 113 -5.07 43.17 -2.16
N PHE A 114 -6.28 42.80 -2.55
CA PHE A 114 -6.83 41.45 -2.32
C PHE A 114 -6.00 40.37 -3.03
N GLN A 115 -5.45 40.67 -4.20
CA GLN A 115 -4.52 39.79 -4.89
C GLN A 115 -3.22 39.59 -4.10
N ALA A 116 -2.63 40.67 -3.57
CA ALA A 116 -1.45 40.56 -2.70
C ALA A 116 -1.72 39.74 -1.43
N ILE A 117 -2.90 39.92 -0.82
CA ILE A 117 -3.38 39.12 0.32
C ILE A 117 -3.54 37.65 -0.08
N SER A 118 -4.20 37.38 -1.20
CA SER A 118 -4.43 36.02 -1.70
C SER A 118 -3.12 35.31 -2.06
N ASP A 119 -2.15 36.02 -2.62
CA ASP A 119 -0.84 35.47 -2.95
C ASP A 119 -0.08 35.10 -1.68
N GLY A 120 -0.10 35.97 -0.66
CA GLY A 120 0.49 35.68 0.65
C GLY A 120 -0.17 34.46 1.29
N LEU A 121 -1.51 34.43 1.33
CA LEU A 121 -2.24 33.30 1.89
C LEU A 121 -1.93 32.00 1.12
N SER A 122 -1.76 32.09 -0.20
CA SER A 122 -1.46 30.92 -1.03
C SER A 122 -0.12 30.28 -0.70
N GLN A 123 0.87 31.06 -0.29
CA GLN A 123 2.19 30.57 0.13
C GLN A 123 2.11 29.83 1.47
N GLU A 124 1.28 30.31 2.40
CA GLU A 124 1.12 29.71 3.73
C GLU A 124 0.32 28.39 3.74
N ILE A 125 -0.41 28.10 2.67
CA ILE A 125 -1.29 26.91 2.60
C ILE A 125 -0.82 25.83 1.63
N ASP A 126 0.42 25.88 1.13
CA ASP A 126 0.92 24.93 0.13
C ASP A 126 0.89 23.47 0.60
N LEU A 127 1.22 23.22 1.88
CA LEU A 127 1.12 21.88 2.48
C LEU A 127 -0.33 21.39 2.59
N ALA A 128 -1.24 22.26 3.04
CA ALA A 128 -2.67 21.94 3.16
C ALA A 128 -3.31 21.67 1.79
N LYS A 129 -2.94 22.45 0.77
CA LYS A 129 -3.33 22.23 -0.64
C LYS A 129 -2.86 20.89 -1.17
N GLN A 130 -1.61 20.51 -0.88
CA GLN A 130 -1.08 19.20 -1.30
C GLN A 130 -1.86 18.06 -0.64
N GLN A 131 -2.09 18.13 0.68
CA GLN A 131 -2.85 17.12 1.42
C GLN A 131 -4.27 16.94 0.88
N ILE A 132 -5.01 18.04 0.68
CA ILE A 132 -6.37 18.02 0.12
C ILE A 132 -6.37 17.52 -1.34
N GLY A 133 -5.30 17.80 -2.10
CA GLY A 133 -5.15 17.36 -3.49
C GLY A 133 -5.05 15.84 -3.67
N TYR A 134 -4.56 15.10 -2.67
CA TYR A 134 -4.43 13.64 -2.73
C TYR A 134 -5.63 12.87 -2.14
N MET A 135 -6.53 13.55 -1.42
CA MET A 135 -7.69 12.91 -0.78
C MET A 135 -8.89 12.81 -1.72
N ASN A 136 -9.66 11.74 -1.56
CA ASN A 136 -10.93 11.57 -2.26
C ASN A 136 -11.99 12.55 -1.69
N PRO A 137 -12.96 13.02 -2.50
CA PRO A 137 -13.99 13.95 -2.02
C PRO A 137 -14.78 13.44 -0.80
N GLU A 138 -15.02 12.13 -0.71
CA GLU A 138 -15.73 11.52 0.43
C GLU A 138 -14.89 11.53 1.72
N GLU A 139 -13.58 11.33 1.61
CA GLU A 139 -12.63 11.40 2.73
C GLU A 139 -12.51 12.85 3.24
N ILE A 140 -12.48 13.82 2.32
CA ILE A 140 -12.44 15.25 2.64
C ILE A 140 -13.73 15.66 3.37
N LEU A 141 -14.89 15.24 2.88
CA LEU A 141 -16.18 15.53 3.52
C LEU A 141 -16.28 14.91 4.92
N TYR A 142 -15.76 13.70 5.11
CA TYR A 142 -15.72 13.04 6.42
C TYR A 142 -14.75 13.74 7.39
N PHE A 143 -13.53 14.04 6.92
CA PHE A 143 -12.50 14.71 7.72
C PHE A 143 -12.92 16.13 8.15
N LEU A 144 -13.69 16.83 7.32
CA LEU A 144 -14.14 18.20 7.54
C LEU A 144 -15.53 18.32 8.17
N SER A 145 -16.14 17.21 8.58
CA SER A 145 -17.46 17.17 9.23
C SER A 145 -17.48 17.83 10.64
N CYS A 146 -16.34 18.28 11.16
CA CYS A 146 -16.18 18.82 12.51
C CYS A 146 -15.48 20.20 12.51
N PRO A 147 -16.18 21.30 12.21
CA PRO A 147 -15.60 22.65 12.19
C PRO A 147 -14.94 23.04 13.52
N ASN A 148 -15.53 22.66 14.65
CA ASN A 148 -15.01 22.99 15.99
C ASN A 148 -13.63 22.36 16.26
N GLN A 149 -13.36 21.15 15.76
CA GLN A 149 -12.09 20.47 15.97
C GLN A 149 -10.95 21.13 15.18
N LEU A 150 -11.25 21.62 13.97
CA LEU A 150 -10.30 22.36 13.15
C LEU A 150 -9.96 23.73 13.77
N GLN A 151 -10.93 24.38 14.43
CA GLN A 151 -10.72 25.63 15.17
C GLN A 151 -9.85 25.41 16.42
N GLU A 152 -10.09 24.35 17.19
CA GLU A 152 -9.28 23.99 18.37
C GLU A 152 -7.82 23.69 18.01
N GLN A 153 -7.57 23.20 16.79
CA GLN A 153 -6.23 22.89 16.29
C GLN A 153 -5.51 24.09 15.63
N GLY A 154 -6.19 25.23 15.43
CA GLY A 154 -5.59 26.41 14.78
C GLY A 154 -5.18 26.16 13.32
N ILE A 155 -5.95 25.34 12.61
CA ILE A 155 -5.73 25.02 11.19
C ILE A 155 -6.96 25.33 10.33
N TYR A 156 -7.98 25.94 10.93
CA TYR A 156 -9.27 26.15 10.29
C TYR A 156 -9.17 27.12 9.11
N GLY A 157 -8.53 28.27 9.31
CA GLY A 157 -8.37 29.30 8.27
C GLY A 157 -7.55 28.79 7.09
N ARG A 158 -6.46 28.06 7.39
CA ARG A 158 -5.61 27.41 6.38
C ARG A 158 -6.38 26.39 5.55
N THR A 159 -7.21 25.57 6.21
CA THR A 159 -8.01 24.52 5.57
C THR A 159 -9.12 25.12 4.71
N VAL A 160 -9.88 26.09 5.23
CA VAL A 160 -10.94 26.78 4.47
C VAL A 160 -10.38 27.47 3.23
N TRP A 161 -9.27 28.19 3.36
CA TRP A 161 -8.65 28.87 2.23
C TRP A 161 -8.13 27.90 1.16
N ALA A 162 -7.61 26.72 1.56
CA ALA A 162 -7.19 25.69 0.63
C ALA A 162 -8.35 25.05 -0.15
N LEU A 163 -9.50 24.84 0.50
CA LEU A 163 -10.71 24.30 -0.14
C LEU A 163 -11.31 25.27 -1.17
N LEU A 164 -11.32 26.57 -0.86
CA LEU A 164 -11.78 27.62 -1.78
C LEU A 164 -10.94 27.70 -3.06
N GLN A 165 -9.67 27.32 -2.99
CA GLN A 165 -8.76 27.29 -4.14
C GLN A 165 -8.72 25.94 -4.88
N ASP A 166 -9.39 24.89 -4.40
CA ASP A 166 -9.45 23.58 -5.06
C ASP A 166 -10.13 23.70 -6.45
N LYS A 167 -9.86 22.79 -7.38
CA LYS A 167 -10.47 22.81 -8.73
C LYS A 167 -11.80 22.07 -8.81
N ARG A 168 -12.14 21.28 -7.79
CA ARG A 168 -13.33 20.42 -7.74
C ARG A 168 -14.49 21.19 -7.09
N ASN A 169 -15.57 21.41 -7.85
CA ASN A 169 -16.72 22.21 -7.41
C ASN A 169 -17.36 21.74 -6.09
N LEU A 170 -17.44 20.43 -5.85
CA LEU A 170 -18.00 19.87 -4.61
C LEU A 170 -17.19 20.25 -3.37
N ILE A 171 -15.87 20.35 -3.52
CA ILE A 171 -14.95 20.67 -2.43
C ILE A 171 -14.91 22.18 -2.20
N GLN A 172 -14.95 22.97 -3.28
CA GLN A 172 -15.16 24.42 -3.17
C GLN A 172 -16.48 24.75 -2.47
N GLN A 173 -17.58 24.06 -2.80
CA GLN A 173 -18.88 24.23 -2.13
C GLN A 173 -18.80 23.92 -0.64
N HIS A 174 -18.13 22.83 -0.28
CA HIS A 174 -17.93 22.51 1.13
C HIS A 174 -17.06 23.55 1.86
N GLY A 175 -16.05 24.11 1.17
CA GLY A 175 -15.28 25.24 1.67
C GLY A 175 -16.15 26.48 1.94
N ILE A 176 -17.14 26.75 1.09
CA ILE A 176 -18.13 27.83 1.30
C ILE A 176 -19.02 27.52 2.51
N ASP A 177 -19.50 26.29 2.67
CA ASP A 177 -20.33 25.90 3.80
C ASP A 177 -19.58 26.06 5.14
N LEU A 178 -18.30 25.66 5.18
CA LEU A 178 -17.42 25.90 6.34
C LEU A 178 -17.20 27.38 6.57
N LEU A 179 -16.87 28.14 5.52
CA LEU A 179 -16.69 29.59 5.60
C LEU A 179 -17.94 30.28 6.17
N GLN A 180 -19.14 29.87 5.78
CA GLN A 180 -20.41 30.37 6.31
C GLN A 180 -20.68 29.95 7.75
N ALA A 181 -20.17 28.79 8.18
CA ALA A 181 -20.24 28.32 9.56
C ALA A 181 -19.18 28.94 10.48
N CYS A 182 -18.22 29.69 9.92
CA CYS A 182 -17.18 30.38 10.68
C CYS A 182 -17.79 31.53 11.50
N ASP A 183 -17.97 31.30 12.79
CA ASP A 183 -18.29 32.34 13.77
C ASP A 183 -16.96 32.78 14.40
N TYR A 184 -16.49 34.00 14.10
CA TYR A 184 -15.34 34.59 14.78
C TYR A 184 -15.87 35.51 15.89
N PRO A 185 -16.05 34.99 17.12
CA PRO A 185 -16.43 35.81 18.23
C PRO A 185 -15.27 36.78 18.50
N ASP A 186 -15.54 38.08 18.42
CA ASP A 186 -14.58 39.18 18.58
C ASP A 186 -13.86 39.67 17.31
N PHE A 187 -14.51 39.68 16.14
CA PHE A 187 -14.20 40.77 15.20
C PHE A 187 -14.56 42.09 15.92
N VAL A 188 -13.57 42.83 16.43
CA VAL A 188 -13.76 44.08 17.19
C VAL A 188 -13.40 45.31 16.35
N PRO A 189 -14.18 45.66 15.31
CA PRO A 189 -13.95 46.86 14.51
C PRO A 189 -14.11 48.14 15.36
N ASN A 190 -14.78 48.06 16.52
CA ASN A 190 -15.08 49.22 17.36
C ASN A 190 -14.01 49.55 18.41
N ARG A 191 -12.95 48.74 18.59
CA ARG A 191 -11.94 49.03 19.63
C ARG A 191 -11.02 50.20 19.25
N PHE A 192 -10.95 50.54 17.96
CA PHE A 192 -10.06 51.58 17.43
C PHE A 192 -10.79 52.78 16.79
N GLU A 193 -12.13 52.80 16.81
CA GLU A 193 -12.89 54.00 16.43
C GLU A 193 -12.67 55.14 17.44
N GLY A 194 -12.23 56.30 16.98
CA GLY A 194 -12.22 57.55 17.78
C GLY A 194 -10.88 57.95 18.41
N VAL A 195 -9.77 57.31 18.06
CA VAL A 195 -8.43 57.80 18.45
C VAL A 195 -7.99 58.88 17.47
N ASP A 196 -8.54 60.08 17.59
CA ASP A 196 -8.00 61.26 16.90
C ASP A 196 -7.89 62.47 17.83
N ARG A 197 -6.77 63.19 17.70
CA ARG A 197 -6.26 64.21 18.61
C ARG A 197 -6.74 65.61 18.20
N ARG A 198 -6.75 66.50 19.21
CA ARG A 198 -6.63 67.98 19.21
C ARG A 198 -7.95 68.73 19.36
N ASP A 199 -7.99 69.57 20.40
CA ASP A 199 -8.54 70.94 20.48
C ASP A 199 -9.08 71.19 21.91
N GLY A 200 -8.76 72.26 22.63
CA GLY A 200 -8.07 73.49 22.24
C GLY A 200 -7.59 74.27 23.47
N ILE A 201 -6.68 75.22 23.20
CA ILE A 201 -6.19 76.21 24.16
C ILE A 201 -7.04 77.46 23.96
N VAL A 202 -7.70 77.94 25.04
CA VAL A 202 -8.35 79.25 25.09
C VAL A 202 -7.56 80.13 26.09
N PRO A 203 -7.19 81.38 25.77
CA PRO A 203 -6.51 82.27 26.72
C PRO A 203 -7.52 82.93 27.67
N LEU A 204 -7.24 82.87 28.98
CA LEU A 204 -8.00 83.54 30.04
C LEU A 204 -7.22 84.76 30.54
N ASP A 205 -7.79 85.96 30.40
CA ASP A 205 -7.25 87.16 31.03
C ASP A 205 -8.39 88.08 31.53
N GLN A 206 -8.96 87.76 32.71
CA GLN A 206 -9.74 88.71 33.53
C GLN A 206 -9.59 88.40 35.05
N PRO A 207 -9.09 89.34 35.87
CA PRO A 207 -8.86 89.13 37.29
C PRO A 207 -10.17 89.34 38.09
N GLY A 208 -10.85 88.24 38.40
CA GLY A 208 -12.05 88.21 39.25
C GLY A 208 -12.73 86.83 39.32
N TYR A 209 -12.57 86.01 38.30
CA TYR A 209 -13.11 84.64 38.21
C TYR A 209 -12.18 83.56 38.78
N LEU A 210 -10.91 83.88 39.04
CA LEU A 210 -9.91 82.87 39.39
C LEU A 210 -10.15 82.24 40.76
N ARG A 211 -10.62 82.99 41.76
CA ARG A 211 -10.65 82.47 43.15
C ARG A 211 -11.65 81.33 43.38
N PRO A 212 -12.91 81.40 42.90
CA PRO A 212 -13.85 80.28 43.00
C PRO A 212 -13.41 79.08 42.16
N VAL A 213 -12.89 79.32 40.95
CA VAL A 213 -12.39 78.28 40.06
C VAL A 213 -11.17 77.57 40.66
N LEU A 214 -10.27 78.30 41.34
CA LEU A 214 -9.09 77.71 41.98
C LEU A 214 -9.47 76.86 43.21
N ILE A 215 -10.54 77.21 43.93
CA ILE A 215 -11.08 76.38 45.01
C ILE A 215 -11.72 75.12 44.41
N GLN A 216 -12.57 75.26 43.39
CA GLN A 216 -13.20 74.12 42.71
C GLN A 216 -12.16 73.17 42.09
N LEU A 217 -11.10 73.70 41.47
CA LEU A 217 -10.00 72.90 40.93
C LEU A 217 -9.19 72.21 42.03
N LYS A 218 -9.03 72.82 43.21
CA LYS A 218 -8.37 72.18 44.35
C LYS A 218 -9.20 71.03 44.93
N ASP A 219 -10.51 71.22 45.04
CA ASP A 219 -11.42 70.17 45.50
C ASP A 219 -11.48 69.01 44.51
N GLN A 220 -11.52 69.31 43.20
CA GLN A 220 -11.42 68.29 42.15
C GLN A 220 -10.06 67.58 42.17
N LEU A 221 -8.96 68.30 42.37
CA LEU A 221 -7.63 67.69 42.49
C LEU A 221 -7.58 66.74 43.69
N HIS A 222 -8.15 67.12 44.82
CA HIS A 222 -8.19 66.26 46.00
C HIS A 222 -9.08 65.02 45.81
N GLN A 223 -10.21 65.15 45.11
CA GLN A 223 -11.05 64.01 44.72
C GLN A 223 -10.28 63.06 43.79
N LEU A 224 -9.63 63.59 42.76
CA LEU A 224 -8.82 62.81 41.81
C LEU A 224 -7.60 62.14 42.49
N GLU A 225 -7.01 62.77 43.50
CA GLU A 225 -5.94 62.16 44.30
C GLU A 225 -6.44 60.97 45.11
N ASN A 226 -7.63 61.07 45.70
CA ASN A 226 -8.25 59.97 46.45
C ASN A 226 -8.70 58.83 45.53
N GLU A 227 -9.26 59.15 44.37
CA GLU A 227 -9.59 58.16 43.33
C GLU A 227 -8.33 57.44 42.82
N ASN A 228 -7.25 58.17 42.55
CA ASN A 228 -5.97 57.58 42.15
C ASN A 228 -5.40 56.64 43.22
N LYS A 229 -5.53 56.98 44.51
CA LYS A 229 -5.13 56.09 45.60
C LYS A 229 -5.96 54.81 45.61
N ASN A 230 -7.27 54.92 45.44
CA ASN A 230 -8.18 53.76 45.37
C ASN A 230 -7.86 52.86 44.16
N ILE A 231 -7.68 53.45 42.97
CA ILE A 231 -7.31 52.72 41.75
C ILE A 231 -5.96 52.01 41.91
N LYS A 232 -4.98 52.66 42.56
CA LYS A 232 -3.69 52.01 42.86
C LYS A 232 -3.84 50.79 43.76
N GLN A 233 -4.68 50.88 44.80
CA GLN A 233 -4.97 49.74 45.67
C GLN A 233 -5.69 48.61 44.91
N GLN A 234 -6.67 48.95 44.07
CA GLN A 234 -7.36 47.97 43.22
C GLN A 234 -6.43 47.30 42.22
N ASN A 235 -5.51 48.04 41.59
CA ASN A 235 -4.52 47.46 40.68
C ASN A 235 -3.55 46.52 41.39
N GLN A 236 -3.14 46.84 42.63
CA GLN A 236 -2.31 45.94 43.43
C GLN A 236 -3.05 44.64 43.77
N GLU A 237 -4.34 44.73 44.11
CA GLU A 237 -5.17 43.56 44.39
C GLU A 237 -5.38 42.70 43.12
N LEU A 238 -5.68 43.32 41.98
CA LEU A 238 -5.81 42.63 40.70
C LEU A 238 -4.50 41.97 40.26
N GLN A 239 -3.36 42.63 40.49
CA GLN A 239 -2.04 42.03 40.23
C GLN A 239 -1.83 40.78 41.10
N ARG A 240 -2.21 40.83 42.38
CA ARG A 240 -2.13 39.67 43.28
C ARG A 240 -3.03 38.53 42.81
N GLN A 241 -4.25 38.82 42.38
CA GLN A 241 -5.18 37.82 41.86
C GLN A 241 -4.67 37.20 40.54
N LEU A 242 -4.11 38.02 39.65
CA LEU A 242 -3.49 37.55 38.41
C LEU A 242 -2.31 36.62 38.70
N GLU A 243 -1.47 36.96 39.69
CA GLU A 243 -0.34 36.13 40.08
C GLU A 243 -0.79 34.77 40.64
N ILE A 244 -1.82 34.75 41.49
CA ILE A 244 -2.43 33.51 42.01
C ILE A 244 -2.98 32.66 40.86
N SER A 245 -3.77 33.26 39.97
CA SER A 245 -4.37 32.54 38.84
C SER A 245 -3.31 32.01 37.87
N THR A 246 -2.23 32.76 37.65
CA THR A 246 -1.11 32.31 36.81
C THR A 246 -0.40 31.11 37.45
N GLN A 247 -0.17 31.13 38.76
CA GLN A 247 0.40 29.98 39.47
C GLN A 247 -0.52 28.74 39.38
N GLU A 248 -1.84 28.92 39.50
CA GLU A 248 -2.80 27.82 39.32
C GLU A 248 -2.77 27.25 37.90
N TYR A 249 -2.74 28.11 36.89
CA TYR A 249 -2.60 27.69 35.50
C TYR A 249 -1.33 26.88 35.28
N THR A 250 -0.17 27.34 35.78
CA THR A 250 1.09 26.57 35.63
C THR A 250 1.02 25.20 36.32
N LYS A 251 0.35 25.08 37.47
CA LYS A 251 0.14 23.80 38.13
C LYS A 251 -0.73 22.87 37.28
N LEU A 252 -1.82 23.39 36.72
CA LEU A 252 -2.69 22.62 35.84
C LEU A 252 -1.97 22.21 34.55
N GLU A 253 -1.17 23.09 33.97
CA GLU A 253 -0.39 22.81 32.77
C GLU A 253 0.65 21.71 33.01
N THR A 254 1.38 21.77 34.14
CA THR A 254 2.33 20.70 34.51
C THR A 254 1.64 19.37 34.77
N ALA A 255 0.48 19.37 35.44
CA ALA A 255 -0.32 18.17 35.65
C ALA A 255 -0.84 17.59 34.32
N ASN A 256 -1.31 18.45 33.41
CA ASN A 256 -1.79 18.05 32.10
C ASN A 256 -0.64 17.48 31.23
N SER A 257 0.56 18.07 31.31
CA SER A 257 1.76 17.51 30.69
C SER A 257 2.13 16.14 31.26
N SER A 258 1.97 15.93 32.57
CA SER A 258 2.17 14.62 33.21
C SER A 258 1.15 13.59 32.71
N PHE A 259 -0.14 13.95 32.66
CA PHE A 259 -1.19 13.06 32.15
C PHE A 259 -1.00 12.71 30.68
N LYS A 260 -0.58 13.68 29.85
CA LYS A 260 -0.21 13.41 28.45
C LYS A 260 0.91 12.37 28.36
N LYS A 261 1.94 12.45 29.23
CA LYS A 261 3.01 11.43 29.27
C LYS A 261 2.53 10.06 29.74
N GLU A 262 1.52 10.00 30.62
CA GLU A 262 0.87 8.76 31.03
C GLU A 262 -0.07 8.18 29.95
N LEU A 263 -0.54 9.01 29.01
CA LEU A 263 -1.37 8.60 27.86
C LEU A 263 -0.55 7.99 26.71
N VAL A 264 0.69 8.43 26.50
CA VAL A 264 1.56 7.89 25.43
C VAL A 264 1.69 6.36 25.48
N PRO A 265 1.88 5.70 26.65
CA PRO A 265 1.87 4.24 26.74
C PRO A 265 0.52 3.59 26.39
N LEU A 266 -0.60 4.30 26.53
CA LEU A 266 -1.94 3.79 26.18
C LEU A 266 -2.18 3.79 24.67
N GLU A 267 -1.64 4.76 23.94
CA GLU A 267 -1.63 4.78 22.47
C GLU A 267 -0.84 3.59 21.91
N ASP A 268 0.26 3.20 22.56
CA ASP A 268 1.02 1.98 22.21
C ASP A 268 0.18 0.71 22.41
N TYR A 269 -0.66 0.64 23.45
CA TYR A 269 -1.57 -0.49 23.66
C TYR A 269 -2.67 -0.54 22.60
N GLU A 270 -3.22 0.59 22.17
CA GLU A 270 -4.23 0.65 21.12
C GLU A 270 -3.65 0.17 19.78
N ALA A 271 -2.44 0.59 19.43
CA ALA A 271 -1.72 0.07 18.26
C ALA A 271 -1.47 -1.45 18.36
N HIS A 272 -1.14 -1.96 19.56
CA HIS A 272 -0.96 -3.38 19.77
C HIS A 272 -2.29 -4.16 19.65
N ILE A 273 -3.40 -3.62 20.16
CA ILE A 273 -4.74 -4.19 20.02
C ILE A 273 -5.13 -4.26 18.54
N SER A 274 -4.94 -3.19 17.77
CA SER A 274 -5.22 -3.20 16.33
C SER A 274 -4.39 -4.25 15.57
N THR A 275 -3.14 -4.46 15.99
CA THR A 275 -2.28 -5.51 15.42
C THR A 275 -2.84 -6.90 15.74
N ILE A 276 -3.24 -7.15 16.99
CA ILE A 276 -3.86 -8.42 17.42
C ILE A 276 -5.20 -8.66 16.71
N GLU A 277 -6.02 -7.63 16.51
CA GLU A 277 -7.28 -7.73 15.78
C GLU A 277 -7.06 -8.12 14.32
N PHE A 278 -6.06 -7.53 13.67
CA PHE A 278 -5.66 -7.90 12.32
C PHE A 278 -5.19 -9.35 12.23
N GLU A 279 -4.36 -9.81 13.16
CA GLU A 279 -3.92 -11.20 13.23
C GLU A 279 -5.09 -12.18 13.46
N ASN A 280 -6.03 -11.83 14.34
CA ASN A 280 -7.22 -12.64 14.60
C ASN A 280 -8.11 -12.77 13.35
N GLU A 281 -8.28 -11.70 12.59
CA GLU A 281 -9.08 -11.74 11.36
C GLU A 281 -8.39 -12.61 10.29
N LYS A 282 -7.07 -12.50 10.17
CA LYS A 282 -6.29 -13.38 9.30
C LYS A 282 -6.45 -14.86 9.70
N LEU A 283 -6.35 -15.17 11.00
CA LEU A 283 -6.55 -16.54 11.51
C LEU A 283 -7.97 -17.06 11.25
N ARG A 284 -8.99 -16.20 11.34
CA ARG A 284 -10.38 -16.57 10.99
C ARG A 284 -10.51 -16.92 9.51
N GLN A 285 -9.87 -16.16 8.62
CA GLN A 285 -9.85 -16.47 7.19
C GLN A 285 -9.14 -17.79 6.90
N GLU A 286 -8.01 -18.04 7.56
CA GLU A 286 -7.27 -19.32 7.44
C GLU A 286 -8.11 -20.50 7.94
N MET A 287 -8.78 -20.38 9.09
CA MET A 287 -9.70 -21.41 9.59
C MET A 287 -10.86 -21.67 8.62
N ALA A 288 -11.44 -20.62 8.03
CA ALA A 288 -12.51 -20.75 7.04
C ALA A 288 -12.01 -21.51 5.79
N GLN A 289 -10.81 -21.20 5.31
CA GLN A 289 -10.18 -21.88 4.18
C GLN A 289 -9.90 -23.36 4.49
N GLN A 290 -9.37 -23.65 5.68
CA GLN A 290 -9.14 -25.04 6.12
C GLN A 290 -10.45 -25.82 6.27
N SER A 291 -11.52 -25.19 6.77
CA SER A 291 -12.84 -25.80 6.87
C SER A 291 -13.39 -26.18 5.48
N LEU A 292 -13.16 -25.33 4.47
CA LEU A 292 -13.53 -25.62 3.09
C LEU A 292 -12.71 -26.80 2.53
N GLN A 293 -11.39 -26.82 2.76
CA GLN A 293 -10.52 -27.92 2.34
C GLN A 293 -10.91 -29.26 2.98
N LEU A 294 -11.34 -29.25 4.24
CA LEU A 294 -11.84 -30.45 4.91
C LEU A 294 -13.12 -30.98 4.25
N LYS A 295 -14.04 -30.10 3.85
CA LYS A 295 -15.24 -30.50 3.10
C LYS A 295 -14.89 -31.13 1.76
N THR A 296 -13.98 -30.54 1.00
CA THR A 296 -13.56 -31.11 -0.30
C THR A 296 -12.89 -32.46 -0.12
N LEU A 297 -12.07 -32.64 0.93
CA LEU A 297 -11.46 -33.93 1.25
C LEU A 297 -12.51 -35.00 1.60
N GLN A 298 -13.55 -34.64 2.34
CA GLN A 298 -14.66 -35.56 2.66
C GLN A 298 -15.42 -35.99 1.39
N GLU A 299 -15.65 -35.07 0.45
CA GLU A 299 -16.27 -35.38 -0.85
C GLU A 299 -15.40 -36.33 -1.68
N VAL A 300 -14.08 -36.10 -1.71
CA VAL A 300 -13.14 -36.99 -2.40
C VAL A 300 -13.11 -38.38 -1.76
N GLN A 301 -13.16 -38.46 -0.43
CA GLN A 301 -13.26 -39.74 0.28
C GLN A 301 -14.55 -40.50 -0.08
N LEU A 302 -15.68 -39.81 -0.17
CA LEU A 302 -16.95 -40.41 -0.57
C LEU A 302 -16.84 -40.99 -1.99
N ARG A 303 -16.33 -40.20 -2.94
CA ARG A 303 -16.13 -40.66 -4.32
C ARG A 303 -15.17 -41.84 -4.41
N LYS A 304 -14.11 -41.84 -3.60
CA LYS A 304 -13.20 -42.98 -3.54
C LYS A 304 -13.95 -44.26 -3.13
N THR A 305 -14.78 -44.20 -2.10
CA THR A 305 -15.56 -45.37 -1.68
C THR A 305 -16.55 -45.86 -2.73
N GLU A 306 -17.11 -44.94 -3.53
CA GLU A 306 -17.95 -45.31 -4.68
C GLU A 306 -17.13 -46.01 -5.77
N PHE A 307 -15.96 -45.48 -6.12
CA PHE A 307 -15.06 -46.12 -7.10
C PHE A 307 -14.54 -47.48 -6.64
N ASP A 308 -14.21 -47.65 -5.36
CA ASP A 308 -13.77 -48.93 -4.81
C ASP A 308 -14.88 -50.00 -4.96
N LEU A 309 -16.15 -49.60 -4.79
CA LEU A 309 -17.29 -50.48 -5.02
C LEU A 309 -17.43 -50.84 -6.50
N GLU A 310 -17.34 -49.86 -7.41
CA GLU A 310 -17.38 -50.12 -8.85
C GLU A 310 -16.25 -51.05 -9.31
N LEU A 311 -15.04 -50.86 -8.81
CA LEU A 311 -13.89 -51.71 -9.13
C LEU A 311 -14.14 -53.16 -8.69
N SER A 312 -14.65 -53.38 -7.48
CA SER A 312 -15.01 -54.72 -7.00
C SER A 312 -16.05 -55.39 -7.90
N THR A 313 -17.04 -54.65 -8.40
CA THR A 313 -18.03 -55.22 -9.34
C THR A 313 -17.42 -55.59 -10.69
N LEU A 314 -16.45 -54.83 -11.17
CA LEU A 314 -15.73 -55.12 -12.41
C LEU A 314 -14.81 -56.34 -12.26
N GLU A 315 -14.13 -56.49 -11.13
CA GLU A 315 -13.32 -57.66 -10.81
C GLU A 315 -14.17 -58.94 -10.80
N ASP A 316 -15.34 -58.90 -10.14
CA ASP A 316 -16.30 -60.01 -10.14
C ASP A 316 -16.81 -60.35 -11.54
N LEU A 317 -17.04 -59.34 -12.38
CA LEU A 317 -17.46 -59.54 -13.77
C LEU A 317 -16.33 -60.17 -14.59
N ASN A 318 -15.09 -59.70 -14.40
CA ASN A 318 -13.92 -60.21 -15.10
C ASN A 318 -13.68 -61.69 -14.75
N ALA A 319 -13.74 -62.04 -13.46
CA ALA A 319 -13.62 -63.43 -13.00
C ALA A 319 -14.67 -64.34 -13.66
N LYS A 320 -15.93 -63.88 -13.75
CA LYS A 320 -16.99 -64.63 -14.46
C LYS A 320 -16.68 -64.80 -15.94
N THR A 321 -16.17 -63.77 -16.62
CA THR A 321 -15.76 -63.90 -18.03
C THR A 321 -14.60 -64.87 -18.20
N GLU A 322 -13.60 -64.86 -17.32
CA GLU A 322 -12.51 -65.84 -17.35
C GLU A 322 -13.01 -67.27 -17.17
N ASP A 323 -13.93 -67.50 -16.22
CA ASP A 323 -14.56 -68.81 -16.03
C ASP A 323 -15.30 -69.29 -17.28
N THR A 324 -16.09 -68.41 -17.90
CA THR A 324 -16.82 -68.76 -19.14
C THR A 324 -15.86 -69.05 -20.31
N PHE A 325 -14.76 -68.31 -20.40
CA PHE A 325 -13.72 -68.54 -21.40
C PHE A 325 -13.03 -69.89 -21.16
N HIS A 326 -12.66 -70.21 -19.92
CA HIS A 326 -12.11 -71.50 -19.55
C HIS A 326 -13.05 -72.67 -19.89
N GLN A 327 -14.35 -72.49 -19.66
CA GLN A 327 -15.36 -73.47 -20.04
C GLN A 327 -15.40 -73.69 -21.56
N MET A 328 -15.40 -72.60 -22.34
CA MET A 328 -15.38 -72.66 -23.80
C MET A 328 -14.10 -73.35 -24.32
N VAL A 329 -12.93 -73.02 -23.77
CA VAL A 329 -11.66 -73.67 -24.13
C VAL A 329 -11.68 -75.17 -23.82
N SER A 330 -12.26 -75.57 -22.68
CA SER A 330 -12.44 -76.97 -22.31
C SER A 330 -13.32 -77.73 -23.30
N GLU A 331 -14.46 -77.15 -23.70
CA GLU A 331 -15.34 -77.72 -24.71
C GLU A 331 -14.64 -77.85 -26.07
N PHE A 332 -13.89 -76.83 -26.48
CA PHE A 332 -13.08 -76.89 -27.70
C PHE A 332 -12.06 -78.02 -27.66
N ARG A 333 -11.32 -78.17 -26.56
CA ARG A 333 -10.36 -79.29 -26.38
C ARG A 333 -11.06 -80.64 -26.47
N SER A 334 -12.19 -80.81 -25.77
CA SER A 334 -12.99 -82.04 -25.83
C SER A 334 -13.43 -82.38 -27.27
N ASN A 335 -13.84 -81.37 -28.05
CA ASN A 335 -14.21 -81.56 -29.44
C ASN A 335 -13.01 -81.87 -30.34
N LEU A 336 -11.85 -81.29 -30.04
CA LEU A 336 -10.58 -81.58 -30.72
C LEU A 336 -10.15 -83.04 -30.46
N ASP A 337 -10.22 -83.51 -29.22
CA ASP A 337 -9.94 -84.91 -28.85
C ASP A 337 -10.87 -85.88 -29.60
N LYS A 338 -12.16 -85.55 -29.72
CA LYS A 338 -13.13 -86.33 -30.52
C LYS A 338 -12.74 -86.36 -32.00
N LEU A 339 -12.34 -85.22 -32.57
CA LEU A 339 -11.89 -85.13 -33.96
C LEU A 339 -10.60 -85.93 -34.18
N GLU A 340 -9.66 -85.85 -33.25
CA GLU A 340 -8.41 -86.61 -33.32
C GLU A 340 -8.67 -88.12 -33.20
N TRP A 341 -9.59 -88.53 -32.33
CA TRP A 341 -10.04 -89.91 -32.23
C TRP A 341 -10.71 -90.40 -33.53
N LEU A 342 -11.57 -89.58 -34.15
CA LEU A 342 -12.17 -89.88 -35.45
C LEU A 342 -11.11 -89.99 -36.54
N HIS A 343 -10.14 -89.07 -36.55
CA HIS A 343 -9.05 -89.07 -37.51
C HIS A 343 -8.13 -90.28 -37.33
N GLN A 344 -7.76 -90.65 -36.11
CA GLN A 344 -6.99 -91.87 -35.85
C GLN A 344 -7.77 -93.14 -36.23
N SER A 345 -9.07 -93.18 -35.96
CA SER A 345 -9.93 -94.31 -36.34
C SER A 345 -10.04 -94.43 -37.85
N SER A 346 -10.23 -93.31 -38.56
CA SER A 346 -10.20 -93.23 -40.02
C SER A 346 -8.83 -93.64 -40.57
N LYS A 347 -7.73 -93.14 -40.00
CA LYS A 347 -6.35 -93.49 -40.39
C LYS A 347 -6.07 -94.97 -40.16
N LYS A 348 -6.60 -95.60 -39.11
CA LYS A 348 -6.53 -97.06 -38.89
C LYS A 348 -7.36 -97.82 -39.92
N ALA A 349 -8.56 -97.36 -40.25
CA ALA A 349 -9.42 -97.96 -41.27
C ALA A 349 -8.80 -97.87 -42.67
N VAL A 350 -8.34 -96.67 -43.06
CA VAL A 350 -7.58 -96.40 -44.29
C VAL A 350 -6.26 -97.15 -44.27
N GLY A 351 -5.56 -97.24 -43.13
CA GLY A 351 -4.33 -98.01 -42.98
C GLY A 351 -4.56 -99.52 -43.12
N SER A 352 -5.71 -100.03 -42.66
CA SER A 352 -6.14 -101.41 -42.86
C SER A 352 -6.52 -101.68 -44.32
N ALA A 353 -7.22 -100.73 -44.96
CA ALA A 353 -7.49 -100.77 -46.40
C ALA A 353 -6.19 -100.67 -47.23
N ARG A 354 -5.26 -99.79 -46.83
CA ARG A 354 -3.94 -99.60 -47.42
C ARG A 354 -3.06 -100.82 -47.18
N LYS A 355 -3.10 -101.49 -46.02
CA LYS A 355 -2.43 -102.78 -45.77
C LYS A 355 -3.02 -103.90 -46.61
N ARG A 356 -4.35 -103.94 -46.80
CA ARG A 356 -4.99 -104.86 -47.75
C ARG A 356 -4.55 -104.59 -49.19
N LEU A 357 -4.36 -103.32 -49.56
CA LEU A 357 -3.85 -102.89 -50.88
C LEU A 357 -2.32 -103.06 -51.01
N LEU A 358 -1.54 -102.93 -49.94
CA LEU A 358 -0.08 -103.14 -49.88
C LEU A 358 0.27 -104.63 -49.83
N ASN A 359 -0.60 -105.49 -49.28
CA ASN A 359 -0.49 -106.94 -49.47
C ASN A 359 -0.65 -107.36 -50.94
N LEU A 360 -0.97 -106.42 -51.84
CA LEU A 360 -0.98 -106.60 -53.28
C LEU A 360 0.18 -105.86 -54.01
N VAL A 361 1.06 -105.10 -53.32
CA VAL A 361 2.16 -104.32 -53.96
C VAL A 361 3.38 -104.10 -53.02
N PRO A 362 4.65 -104.33 -53.45
CA PRO A 362 5.85 -104.21 -52.60
C PRO A 362 6.31 -102.77 -52.29
N GLU A 363 7.08 -102.65 -51.21
CA GLU A 363 7.50 -101.46 -50.43
C GLU A 363 8.33 -100.37 -51.13
N THR A 364 8.34 -99.14 -50.57
CA THR A 364 9.58 -98.43 -50.09
C THR A 364 9.34 -97.06 -49.40
N VAL A 365 10.00 -96.89 -48.24
CA VAL A 365 10.73 -95.70 -47.68
C VAL A 365 10.04 -94.58 -46.86
N GLN A 366 10.77 -94.21 -45.79
CA GLN A 366 10.57 -93.32 -44.62
C GLN A 366 10.91 -91.83 -44.85
N GLY A 367 10.33 -90.92 -44.03
CA GLY A 367 11.05 -89.94 -43.16
C GLY A 367 11.03 -88.51 -43.75
N THR A 368 11.01 -87.36 -43.04
CA THR A 368 11.35 -86.95 -41.66
C THR A 368 10.91 -85.47 -41.45
N GLU A 369 10.59 -85.07 -40.21
CA GLU A 369 10.28 -83.69 -39.76
C GLU A 369 11.54 -82.94 -39.24
N ILE A 370 11.51 -81.60 -39.20
CA ILE A 370 12.55 -80.71 -38.62
C ILE A 370 11.94 -79.84 -37.50
N GLN A 371 12.67 -79.71 -36.39
CA GLN A 371 12.37 -78.89 -35.20
C GLN A 371 13.03 -77.50 -35.25
N ASN A 372 12.34 -76.52 -34.66
CA ASN A 372 12.79 -75.17 -34.35
C ASN A 372 13.38 -75.09 -32.92
N GLY A 373 14.29 -74.12 -32.69
CA GLY A 373 14.37 -73.42 -31.41
C GLY A 373 15.78 -73.15 -30.87
N ALA A 374 16.19 -71.87 -30.88
CA ALA A 374 17.03 -71.18 -29.88
C ALA A 374 17.41 -69.77 -30.42
N GLN A 375 17.53 -68.69 -29.67
CA GLN A 375 17.27 -68.39 -28.26
C GLN A 375 17.34 -66.86 -28.12
N ASN A 376 16.39 -66.31 -27.38
CA ASN A 376 16.04 -64.91 -27.30
C ASN A 376 16.66 -64.29 -26.02
N SER A 377 17.99 -64.10 -25.99
CA SER A 377 18.71 -63.73 -24.74
C SER A 377 19.74 -62.58 -24.87
N MET A 378 19.74 -61.80 -25.95
CA MET A 378 20.75 -60.73 -26.17
C MET A 378 20.17 -59.33 -26.48
N ILE A 379 18.89 -59.08 -26.22
CA ILE A 379 18.24 -57.83 -26.65
C ILE A 379 18.15 -56.78 -25.52
N SER A 380 18.27 -57.16 -24.24
CA SER A 380 18.01 -56.24 -23.11
C SER A 380 19.07 -55.14 -22.92
N ASP A 381 20.34 -55.42 -23.18
CA ASP A 381 21.43 -54.50 -22.81
C ASP A 381 21.78 -53.45 -23.88
N TYR A 382 21.26 -53.60 -25.11
CA TYR A 382 21.54 -52.68 -26.23
C TYR A 382 20.47 -51.59 -26.43
N LEU A 383 19.38 -51.58 -25.65
CA LEU A 383 18.24 -50.67 -25.86
C LEU A 383 18.36 -49.29 -25.20
N HIS A 384 19.38 -49.05 -24.35
CA HIS A 384 19.47 -47.84 -23.51
C HIS A 384 20.67 -46.91 -23.78
N SER A 385 21.51 -47.17 -24.80
CA SER A 385 22.70 -46.32 -25.04
C SER A 385 22.42 -45.01 -25.78
N ASP A 386 21.31 -44.93 -26.55
CA ASP A 386 21.01 -43.80 -27.45
C ASP A 386 19.95 -42.83 -26.91
N GLN A 387 19.45 -43.02 -25.69
CA GLN A 387 18.43 -42.14 -25.11
C GLN A 387 19.06 -40.87 -24.52
N PRO A 388 18.48 -39.67 -24.76
CA PRO A 388 18.98 -38.41 -24.19
C PRO A 388 19.05 -38.46 -22.68
N LYS A 389 20.14 -37.92 -22.11
CA LYS A 389 20.34 -37.79 -20.67
C LYS A 389 19.60 -36.57 -20.13
N VAL A 390 18.73 -36.77 -19.16
CA VAL A 390 17.84 -35.74 -18.63
C VAL A 390 18.17 -35.43 -17.18
N GLY A 391 18.22 -34.15 -16.83
CA GLY A 391 18.23 -33.68 -15.45
C GLY A 391 16.95 -32.91 -15.15
N VAL A 392 16.29 -33.24 -14.04
CA VAL A 392 15.06 -32.59 -13.60
C VAL A 392 15.35 -31.74 -12.37
N PHE A 393 14.94 -30.47 -12.40
CA PHE A 393 15.21 -29.49 -11.35
C PHE A 393 13.90 -28.80 -10.99
N VAL A 394 13.41 -29.04 -9.78
CA VAL A 394 12.07 -28.62 -9.36
C VAL A 394 12.15 -27.60 -8.25
N ASP A 395 11.69 -26.38 -8.54
CA ASP A 395 11.43 -25.38 -7.52
C ASP A 395 10.08 -25.70 -6.87
N VAL A 396 10.14 -26.39 -5.73
CA VAL A 396 8.94 -26.86 -5.03
C VAL A 396 8.13 -25.68 -4.51
N GLN A 397 8.77 -24.56 -4.13
CA GLN A 397 8.08 -23.41 -3.58
C GLN A 397 7.30 -22.68 -4.67
N ASN A 398 7.92 -22.42 -5.82
CA ASN A 398 7.27 -21.79 -6.97
C ASN A 398 6.08 -22.64 -7.46
N MET A 399 6.30 -23.95 -7.63
CA MET A 399 5.25 -24.88 -8.07
C MET A 399 4.11 -25.03 -7.05
N PHE A 400 4.41 -25.02 -5.75
CA PHE A 400 3.41 -25.12 -4.69
C PHE A 400 2.50 -23.90 -4.64
N TYR A 401 3.06 -22.69 -4.69
CA TYR A 401 2.23 -21.48 -4.68
C TYR A 401 1.38 -21.37 -5.95
N ALA A 402 1.95 -21.71 -7.10
CA ALA A 402 1.22 -21.71 -8.37
C ALA A 402 0.03 -22.68 -8.37
N ALA A 403 0.20 -23.88 -7.80
CA ALA A 403 -0.87 -24.87 -7.66
C ALA A 403 -1.97 -24.39 -6.68
N LYS A 404 -1.55 -23.81 -5.54
CA LYS A 404 -2.47 -23.35 -4.50
C LYS A 404 -3.31 -22.16 -4.95
N ASP A 405 -2.72 -21.20 -5.64
CA ASP A 405 -3.37 -19.93 -6.02
C ASP A 405 -4.62 -20.14 -6.90
N ARG A 406 -4.51 -21.00 -7.93
CA ARG A 406 -5.57 -21.13 -8.93
C ARG A 406 -6.40 -22.42 -8.84
N TYR A 407 -5.81 -23.51 -8.35
CA TYR A 407 -6.48 -24.81 -8.34
C TYR A 407 -6.85 -25.28 -6.94
N ALA A 408 -6.34 -24.64 -5.88
CA ALA A 408 -6.46 -25.11 -4.49
C ALA A 408 -6.04 -26.59 -4.31
N SER A 409 -5.20 -27.10 -5.22
CA SER A 409 -4.74 -28.48 -5.30
C SER A 409 -3.23 -28.56 -5.03
N ARG A 410 -2.71 -29.79 -4.95
CA ARG A 410 -1.27 -30.04 -4.84
C ARG A 410 -0.75 -30.64 -6.14
N LEU A 411 0.52 -30.38 -6.44
CA LEU A 411 1.18 -31.02 -7.57
C LEU A 411 1.58 -32.46 -7.21
N ASP A 412 1.31 -33.40 -8.11
CA ASP A 412 1.78 -34.78 -8.02
C ASP A 412 3.21 -34.87 -8.57
N TYR A 413 4.18 -34.78 -7.67
CA TYR A 413 5.61 -34.82 -8.03
C TYR A 413 6.06 -36.19 -8.57
N ILE A 414 5.33 -37.27 -8.29
CA ILE A 414 5.64 -38.61 -8.80
C ILE A 414 5.27 -38.65 -10.29
N LYS A 415 4.02 -38.28 -10.61
CA LYS A 415 3.58 -38.18 -12.01
C LYS A 415 4.37 -37.13 -12.78
N LEU A 416 4.74 -36.01 -12.14
CA LEU A 416 5.61 -35.02 -12.73
C LEU A 416 6.93 -35.67 -13.16
N LEU A 417 7.61 -36.43 -12.28
CA LEU A 417 8.87 -37.05 -12.65
C LEU A 417 8.69 -38.02 -13.83
N ASP A 418 7.68 -38.89 -13.75
CA ASP A 418 7.44 -39.93 -14.75
C ASP A 418 7.11 -39.35 -16.14
N LEU A 419 6.20 -38.36 -16.20
CA LEU A 419 5.79 -37.74 -17.45
C LEU A 419 6.91 -36.90 -18.07
N THR A 420 7.69 -36.23 -17.22
CA THR A 420 8.72 -35.32 -17.69
C THR A 420 9.97 -36.05 -18.13
N VAL A 421 10.32 -37.18 -17.50
CA VAL A 421 11.40 -38.03 -17.99
C VAL A 421 10.94 -38.82 -19.22
N GLY A 422 9.77 -39.44 -19.17
CA GLY A 422 9.24 -40.28 -20.23
C GLY A 422 10.21 -41.42 -20.60
N PRO A 423 10.44 -41.70 -21.89
CA PRO A 423 11.35 -42.77 -22.33
C PRO A 423 12.83 -42.35 -22.29
N ARG A 424 13.19 -41.24 -21.65
CA ARG A 424 14.55 -40.69 -21.64
C ARG A 424 15.34 -41.20 -20.43
N ARG A 425 16.65 -41.09 -20.47
CA ARG A 425 17.51 -41.55 -19.37
C ARG A 425 17.63 -40.47 -18.30
N LEU A 426 16.97 -40.65 -17.16
CA LEU A 426 17.15 -39.78 -15.99
C LEU A 426 18.57 -39.92 -15.42
N VAL A 427 19.31 -38.81 -15.35
CA VAL A 427 20.63 -38.74 -14.70
C VAL A 427 20.49 -38.29 -13.25
N ALA A 428 19.67 -37.28 -12.99
CA ALA A 428 19.34 -36.82 -11.65
C ALA A 428 18.02 -36.05 -11.64
N ALA A 429 17.28 -36.15 -10.54
CA ALA A 429 16.16 -35.29 -10.23
C ALA A 429 16.44 -34.58 -8.90
N TYR A 430 16.33 -33.25 -8.86
CA TYR A 430 16.50 -32.44 -7.66
C TYR A 430 15.21 -31.73 -7.30
N ALA A 431 14.85 -31.78 -6.03
CA ALA A 431 13.73 -31.04 -5.46
C ALA A 431 14.27 -30.02 -4.45
N TYR A 432 14.03 -28.74 -4.73
CA TYR A 432 14.51 -27.61 -3.96
C TYR A 432 13.39 -27.10 -3.05
N ILE A 433 13.59 -27.22 -1.75
CA ILE A 433 12.54 -27.04 -0.75
C ILE A 433 12.94 -25.96 0.25
N VAL A 434 12.01 -25.06 0.53
CA VAL A 434 12.17 -24.07 1.60
C VAL A 434 11.37 -24.53 2.81
N GLN A 435 12.07 -24.73 3.92
CA GLN A 435 11.49 -25.21 5.16
C GLN A 435 11.08 -24.04 6.05
N ILE A 436 9.86 -24.12 6.57
CA ILE A 436 9.34 -23.20 7.58
C ILE A 436 9.42 -23.96 8.91
N PRO A 437 10.15 -23.47 9.92
CA PRO A 437 10.37 -24.19 11.18
C PRO A 437 9.10 -24.69 11.86
N GLU A 438 7.99 -23.98 11.67
CA GLU A 438 6.69 -24.27 12.27
C GLU A 438 5.89 -25.37 11.53
N ILE A 439 6.32 -25.78 10.32
CA ILE A 439 5.60 -26.75 9.48
C ILE A 439 6.41 -28.04 9.36
N ASP A 440 5.87 -29.15 9.88
CA ASP A 440 6.46 -30.48 9.66
C ASP A 440 6.20 -30.95 8.22
N GLN A 441 7.27 -30.99 7.43
CA GLN A 441 7.25 -31.48 6.05
C GLN A 441 7.91 -32.85 5.90
N SER A 442 8.33 -33.50 6.99
CA SER A 442 9.14 -34.74 6.97
C SER A 442 8.54 -35.85 6.10
N SER A 443 7.23 -36.04 6.17
CA SER A 443 6.50 -37.06 5.39
C SER A 443 6.54 -36.78 3.88
N PHE A 444 6.46 -35.50 3.50
CA PHE A 444 6.54 -35.08 2.10
C PHE A 444 7.95 -35.25 1.55
N LEU A 445 8.99 -34.91 2.33
CA LEU A 445 10.38 -35.13 1.96
C LEU A 445 10.66 -36.63 1.74
N ALA A 446 10.24 -37.47 2.68
CA ALA A 446 10.42 -38.91 2.57
C ALA A 446 9.74 -39.49 1.31
N LEU A 447 8.56 -38.98 0.95
CA LEU A 447 7.87 -39.37 -0.28
C LEU A 447 8.67 -38.98 -1.53
N LEU A 448 9.22 -37.76 -1.59
CA LEU A 448 10.03 -37.34 -2.74
C LEU A 448 11.33 -38.16 -2.87
N GLU A 449 12.04 -38.40 -1.76
CA GLU A 449 13.26 -39.22 -1.77
C GLU A 449 12.98 -40.65 -2.21
N HIS A 450 11.91 -41.25 -1.68
CA HIS A 450 11.50 -42.60 -2.06
C HIS A 450 11.17 -42.70 -3.56
N ASN A 451 10.66 -41.63 -4.17
CA ASN A 451 10.31 -41.57 -5.59
C ASN A 451 11.43 -41.00 -6.48
N GLY A 452 12.68 -40.99 -6.00
CA GLY A 452 13.87 -40.76 -6.83
C GLY A 452 14.35 -39.31 -6.90
N TYR A 453 13.77 -38.39 -6.14
CA TYR A 453 14.29 -37.02 -6.01
C TYR A 453 15.44 -36.95 -5.00
N ARG A 454 16.43 -36.12 -5.32
CA ARG A 454 17.46 -35.66 -4.38
C ARG A 454 17.01 -34.35 -3.78
N ILE A 455 16.82 -34.31 -2.47
CA ILE A 455 16.30 -33.12 -1.79
C ILE A 455 17.42 -32.16 -1.44
N LYS A 456 17.17 -30.87 -1.69
CA LYS A 456 17.95 -29.76 -1.14
C LYS A 456 17.02 -28.85 -0.36
N ALA A 457 17.19 -28.82 0.96
CA ALA A 457 16.37 -28.03 1.88
C ALA A 457 17.12 -26.80 2.39
N LYS A 458 16.41 -25.68 2.53
CA LYS A 458 16.91 -24.41 3.09
C LYS A 458 15.88 -23.81 4.02
N ASP A 459 16.31 -23.34 5.18
CA ASP A 459 15.41 -22.71 6.14
C ASP A 459 14.98 -21.32 5.67
N LEU A 460 13.69 -21.02 5.77
CA LEU A 460 13.15 -19.69 5.55
C LEU A 460 13.71 -18.73 6.62
N ARG A 461 14.47 -17.71 6.18
CA ARG A 461 14.96 -16.68 7.09
C ARG A 461 14.13 -15.41 6.91
N LEU A 462 13.39 -15.05 7.95
CA LEU A 462 12.73 -13.75 8.07
C LEU A 462 13.75 -12.74 8.59
N ARG A 463 13.93 -11.63 7.88
CA ARG A 463 14.72 -10.50 8.37
C ARG A 463 13.83 -9.59 9.23
N GLY A 464 14.46 -8.81 10.10
CA GLY A 464 13.78 -7.81 10.94
C GLY A 464 13.09 -6.68 10.16
N ASP A 465 13.28 -6.60 8.84
CA ASP A 465 12.59 -5.69 7.92
C ASP A 465 11.35 -6.33 7.26
N GLY A 466 10.98 -7.55 7.65
CA GLY A 466 9.84 -8.29 7.08
C GLY A 466 10.12 -8.96 5.74
N SER A 467 11.31 -8.78 5.16
CA SER A 467 11.69 -9.46 3.91
C SER A 467 12.07 -10.92 4.17
N ALA A 468 11.40 -11.83 3.47
CA ALA A 468 11.74 -13.24 3.50
C ALA A 468 12.88 -13.51 2.51
N LYS A 469 14.04 -13.97 2.99
CA LYS A 469 15.12 -14.45 2.12
C LYS A 469 15.11 -15.97 2.14
N GLY A 470 14.49 -16.57 1.12
CA GLY A 470 14.19 -18.00 1.09
C GLY A 470 14.40 -18.70 -0.24
N ASP A 471 14.42 -17.99 -1.38
CA ASP A 471 14.44 -18.62 -2.72
C ASP A 471 15.65 -19.53 -2.98
N TRP A 472 15.47 -20.40 -3.97
CA TRP A 472 16.47 -21.36 -4.42
C TRP A 472 17.11 -20.99 -5.77
N ASP A 473 16.72 -19.88 -6.39
CA ASP A 473 17.03 -19.55 -7.78
C ASP A 473 18.52 -19.63 -8.10
N VAL A 474 19.35 -19.01 -7.25
CA VAL A 474 20.81 -19.06 -7.40
C VAL A 474 21.35 -20.49 -7.24
N GLY A 475 20.83 -21.26 -6.28
CA GLY A 475 21.26 -22.63 -6.03
C GLY A 475 20.88 -23.56 -7.18
N ILE A 476 19.66 -23.43 -7.69
CA ILE A 476 19.15 -24.14 -8.87
C ILE A 476 20.03 -23.84 -10.08
N ALA A 477 20.29 -22.57 -10.35
CA ALA A 477 21.12 -22.15 -11.49
C ALA A 477 22.55 -22.72 -11.41
N ILE A 478 23.18 -22.67 -10.23
CA ILE A 478 24.52 -23.23 -10.02
C ILE A 478 24.54 -24.74 -10.28
N ASP A 479 23.57 -25.47 -9.74
CA ASP A 479 23.50 -26.92 -9.91
C ASP A 479 23.29 -27.30 -11.36
N ILE A 480 22.34 -26.66 -12.05
CA ILE A 480 22.08 -26.89 -13.48
C ILE A 480 23.35 -26.67 -14.28
N VAL A 481 24.00 -25.52 -14.12
CA VAL A 481 25.24 -25.19 -14.85
C VAL A 481 26.35 -26.21 -14.59
N SER A 482 26.48 -26.67 -13.34
CA SER A 482 27.48 -27.68 -12.96
C SER A 482 27.25 -29.06 -13.61
N MET A 483 26.01 -29.35 -14.03
CA MET A 483 25.62 -30.62 -14.62
C MET A 483 25.52 -30.60 -16.15
N LEU A 484 25.67 -29.44 -16.80
CA LEU A 484 25.51 -29.31 -18.26
C LEU A 484 26.44 -30.23 -19.06
N ASP A 485 27.61 -30.57 -18.53
CA ASP A 485 28.56 -31.46 -19.22
C ASP A 485 28.06 -32.91 -19.31
N VAL A 486 27.17 -33.33 -18.39
CA VAL A 486 26.66 -34.72 -18.32
C VAL A 486 25.20 -34.86 -18.73
N LEU A 487 24.50 -33.74 -18.93
CA LEU A 487 23.10 -33.69 -19.36
C LEU A 487 23.00 -33.32 -20.84
N ASP A 488 21.99 -33.85 -21.53
CA ASP A 488 21.60 -33.42 -22.88
C ASP A 488 20.37 -32.52 -22.83
N VAL A 489 19.47 -32.77 -21.87
CA VAL A 489 18.24 -32.00 -21.62
C VAL A 489 18.16 -31.60 -20.16
N VAL A 490 17.89 -30.32 -19.93
CA VAL A 490 17.56 -29.75 -18.62
C VAL A 490 16.06 -29.52 -18.59
N ILE A 491 15.39 -30.11 -17.60
CA ILE A 491 13.99 -29.86 -17.31
C ILE A 491 13.92 -29.01 -16.05
N LEU A 492 13.41 -27.79 -16.18
CA LEU A 492 13.20 -26.87 -15.08
C LEU A 492 11.70 -26.78 -14.79
N ALA A 493 11.30 -27.23 -13.59
CA ALA A 493 9.94 -27.03 -13.11
C ALA A 493 9.88 -25.78 -12.22
N SER A 494 9.73 -24.62 -12.87
CA SER A 494 9.51 -23.31 -12.25
C SER A 494 8.94 -22.35 -13.29
N GLY A 495 8.08 -21.43 -12.86
CA GLY A 495 7.54 -20.36 -13.69
C GLY A 495 8.33 -19.05 -13.63
N ASP A 496 9.41 -18.99 -12.83
CA ASP A 496 10.09 -17.74 -12.52
C ASP A 496 10.91 -17.17 -13.70
N GLY A 497 10.64 -15.91 -14.04
CA GLY A 497 11.34 -15.19 -15.11
C GLY A 497 12.83 -14.97 -14.83
N ASP A 498 13.26 -15.03 -13.57
CA ASP A 498 14.66 -14.87 -13.19
C ASP A 498 15.56 -16.01 -13.72
N PHE A 499 14.97 -17.11 -14.20
CA PHE A 499 15.70 -18.18 -14.90
C PHE A 499 15.95 -17.90 -16.39
N CYS A 500 15.50 -16.77 -16.96
CA CYS A 500 15.77 -16.46 -18.37
C CYS A 500 17.28 -16.47 -18.72
N PRO A 501 18.18 -15.80 -17.95
CA PRO A 501 19.62 -15.86 -18.22
C PRO A 501 20.19 -17.28 -18.14
N LEU A 502 19.64 -18.14 -17.29
CA LEU A 502 20.01 -19.54 -17.22
C LEU A 502 19.60 -20.27 -18.50
N ALA A 503 18.36 -20.08 -18.98
CA ALA A 503 17.87 -20.69 -20.20
C ALA A 503 18.74 -20.33 -21.41
N GLU A 504 19.11 -19.06 -21.56
CA GLU A 504 20.05 -18.61 -22.60
C GLU A 504 21.40 -19.34 -22.50
N LEU A 505 21.94 -19.47 -21.29
CA LEU A 505 23.22 -20.13 -21.07
C LEU A 505 23.16 -21.62 -21.42
N VAL A 506 22.07 -22.32 -21.07
CA VAL A 506 21.86 -23.74 -21.42
C VAL A 506 21.85 -23.92 -22.94
N GLN A 507 21.12 -23.06 -23.65
CA GLN A 507 21.06 -23.07 -25.11
C GLN A 507 22.42 -22.73 -25.75
N GLN A 508 23.15 -21.75 -25.21
CA GLN A 508 24.52 -21.40 -25.67
C GLN A 508 25.50 -22.58 -25.53
N LYS A 509 25.25 -23.50 -24.59
CA LYS A 509 26.02 -24.74 -24.41
C LYS A 509 25.55 -25.88 -25.31
N ASN A 510 24.67 -25.61 -26.28
CA ASN A 510 24.02 -26.58 -27.16
C ASN A 510 23.29 -27.70 -26.38
N LYS A 511 22.69 -27.34 -25.25
CA LYS A 511 21.85 -28.22 -24.44
C LYS A 511 20.40 -27.77 -24.57
N ARG A 512 19.47 -28.72 -24.49
CA ARG A 512 18.05 -28.41 -24.56
C ARG A 512 17.53 -28.00 -23.18
N ILE A 513 16.74 -26.95 -23.10
CA ILE A 513 15.99 -26.58 -21.90
C ILE A 513 14.49 -26.69 -22.13
N GLU A 514 13.84 -27.43 -21.24
CA GLU A 514 12.39 -27.62 -21.21
C GLU A 514 11.87 -27.04 -19.89
N VAL A 515 10.81 -26.24 -19.94
CA VAL A 515 10.19 -25.66 -18.74
C VAL A 515 8.80 -26.22 -18.52
N ILE A 516 8.51 -26.54 -17.26
CA ILE A 516 7.25 -27.18 -16.86
C ILE A 516 6.68 -26.39 -15.71
N ALA A 517 5.63 -25.63 -15.98
CA ALA A 517 5.06 -24.74 -14.98
C ALA A 517 3.60 -24.45 -15.30
N PHE A 518 2.90 -23.84 -14.35
CA PHE A 518 1.55 -23.39 -14.57
C PHE A 518 1.54 -22.18 -15.50
N GLU A 519 0.80 -22.27 -16.60
CA GLU A 519 0.78 -21.23 -17.65
C GLU A 519 0.44 -19.84 -17.10
N HIS A 520 -0.47 -19.76 -16.12
CA HIS A 520 -0.88 -18.49 -15.50
C HIS A 520 0.16 -17.88 -14.57
N ASN A 521 1.13 -18.67 -14.10
CA ASN A 521 2.16 -18.25 -13.14
C ASN A 521 3.57 -18.41 -13.73
N THR A 522 3.69 -18.27 -15.05
CA THR A 522 4.98 -18.36 -15.75
C THR A 522 5.27 -17.07 -16.51
N ALA A 523 6.47 -16.54 -16.38
CA ALA A 523 6.90 -15.36 -17.13
C ALA A 523 6.87 -15.62 -18.65
N MET A 524 6.23 -14.70 -19.39
CA MET A 524 6.09 -14.81 -20.86
C MET A 524 7.44 -14.88 -21.58
N ASP A 525 8.44 -14.16 -21.06
CA ASP A 525 9.79 -14.15 -21.64
C ASP A 525 10.45 -15.53 -21.50
N LEU A 526 10.29 -16.19 -20.35
CA LEU A 526 10.79 -17.55 -20.14
C LEU A 526 10.10 -18.54 -21.08
N GLN A 527 8.78 -18.49 -21.21
CA GLN A 527 8.02 -19.38 -22.11
C GLN A 527 8.49 -19.28 -23.57
N ARG A 528 8.83 -18.07 -24.02
CA ARG A 528 9.28 -17.82 -25.39
C ARG A 528 10.73 -18.21 -25.63
N LEU A 529 11.54 -18.18 -24.58
CA LEU A 529 12.98 -18.40 -24.65
C LEU A 529 13.33 -19.90 -24.68
N VAL A 530 12.60 -20.71 -23.93
CA VAL A 530 12.90 -22.15 -23.75
C VAL A 530 12.60 -22.96 -25.02
N ASP A 531 13.26 -24.11 -25.19
CA ASP A 531 13.06 -24.94 -26.38
C ASP A 531 11.68 -25.61 -26.39
N GLN A 532 11.14 -25.91 -25.21
CA GLN A 532 9.80 -26.43 -25.06
C GLN A 532 9.21 -26.02 -23.72
N PHE A 533 8.00 -25.48 -23.75
CA PHE A 533 7.18 -25.24 -22.57
C PHE A 533 6.10 -26.32 -22.47
N TYR A 534 5.94 -26.90 -21.27
CA TYR A 534 4.88 -27.85 -20.94
C TYR A 534 3.99 -27.25 -19.85
N PRO A 535 2.77 -26.79 -20.19
CA PRO A 535 1.85 -26.25 -19.19
C PRO A 535 1.39 -27.38 -18.25
N VAL A 536 1.41 -27.11 -16.95
CA VAL A 536 0.86 -28.04 -15.95
C VAL A 536 -0.67 -28.00 -16.01
N GLY A 537 -1.28 -29.12 -16.40
CA GLY A 537 -2.72 -29.33 -16.42
C GLY A 537 -3.25 -30.07 -15.19
N SER A 538 -4.57 -30.32 -15.19
CA SER A 538 -5.28 -31.01 -14.10
C SER A 538 -4.81 -32.44 -13.86
N GLU A 539 -4.20 -33.09 -14.85
CA GLU A 539 -3.68 -34.46 -14.79
C GLU A 539 -2.48 -34.62 -13.82
N LEU A 540 -1.78 -33.53 -13.55
CA LEU A 540 -0.65 -33.43 -12.63
C LEU A 540 -1.06 -32.95 -11.23
N LEU A 541 -2.36 -32.76 -10.98
CA LEU A 541 -2.89 -32.28 -9.70
C LEU A 541 -3.51 -33.41 -8.88
N ILE A 542 -3.35 -33.34 -7.55
CA ILE A 542 -3.88 -34.27 -6.54
C ILE A 542 -4.49 -33.55 -5.35
#